data_AF-A0A1V6IT88-F1
#
_entry.id   AF-A0A1V6IT88-F1
#
_cell.length_a   1.000
_cell.length_b   1.000
_cell.length_c   1.000
_cell.angle_alpha   90.00
_cell.angle_beta   90.00
_cell.angle_gamma   90.00
#
_symmetry.space_group_name_H-M   'P 1'
#
loop_
_entity.id
_entity.type
_entity.pdbx_description
1 polymer ?
#
loop_
_entity_poly.entity_id
_entity_poly.type
_entity_poly.pdbx_seq_one_letter_code
_entity_poly.pdbx_strand_id
1 'polypeptide(L)'
;MLAQTQLGVLDSTSRIMAENAALLKLQNKKEKKLNLSKIYYAFLWGQIIFGIILLLLNFYEPKQLITVGAIINALAMFVHIGFVNLGNWKLLPPSTRPGWPRRIIMLIIFLLFAGFGGITIFSYL
;
A
#
# COMPACT_ATOMS: atom_id res chain seq x y z
N MET A 1 11.28 -8.17 7.73
CA MET A 1 11.34 -7.07 6.74
C MET A 1 12.38 -6.06 7.19
N LEU A 2 13.11 -5.41 6.28
CA LEU A 2 14.15 -4.41 6.62
C LEU A 2 13.53 -3.19 7.32
N ALA A 3 14.15 -2.67 8.38
CA ALA A 3 13.64 -1.54 9.16
C ALA A 3 13.35 -0.30 8.30
N GLN A 4 14.20 -0.03 7.30
CA GLN A 4 14.02 1.07 6.34
C GLN A 4 12.68 0.99 5.59
N THR A 5 12.26 -0.22 5.19
CA THR A 5 11.00 -0.41 4.46
C THR A 5 9.80 -0.13 5.36
N GLN A 6 9.86 -0.49 6.64
CA GLN A 6 8.78 -0.25 7.59
C GLN A 6 8.62 1.23 7.91
N LEU A 7 9.73 1.96 8.08
CA LEU A 7 9.71 3.40 8.26
C LEU A 7 9.14 4.13 7.03
N GLY A 8 9.52 3.70 5.82
CA GLY A 8 8.97 4.26 4.58
C GLY A 8 7.47 4.00 4.42
N VAL A 9 6.99 2.82 4.82
CA VAL A 9 5.55 2.49 4.81
C VAL A 9 4.79 3.34 5.82
N LEU A 10 5.33 3.52 7.04
CA LEU A 10 4.70 4.37 8.06
C LEU A 10 4.59 5.83 7.61
N ASP A 11 5.66 6.40 7.01
CA ASP A 11 5.63 7.77 6.48
C ASP A 11 4.61 7.92 5.34
N SER A 12 4.68 7.01 4.35
CA SER A 12 3.79 7.08 3.17
C SER A 12 2.33 6.93 3.55
N THR A 13 2.00 5.97 4.42
CA THR A 13 0.61 5.74 4.86
C THR A 13 0.10 6.88 5.72
N SER A 14 0.90 7.39 6.66
CA SER A 14 0.53 8.55 7.48
C SER A 14 0.25 9.80 6.63
N ARG A 15 1.03 10.04 5.57
CA ARG A 15 0.84 11.17 4.66
C ARG A 15 -0.45 11.04 3.86
N ILE A 16 -0.69 9.88 3.25
CA ILE A 16 -1.92 9.61 2.48
C ILE A 16 -3.16 9.75 3.39
N MET A 17 -3.11 9.20 4.60
CA MET A 17 -4.23 9.31 5.56
C MET A 17 -4.47 10.76 5.99
N ALA A 18 -3.40 11.53 6.23
CA ALA A 18 -3.52 12.94 6.58
C ALA A 18 -4.13 13.79 5.47
N GLU A 19 -3.72 13.55 4.21
CA GLU A 19 -4.28 14.20 3.03
C GLU A 19 -5.76 13.86 2.85
N ASN A 20 -6.14 12.59 2.92
CA ASN A 20 -7.54 12.16 2.82
C ASN A 20 -8.41 12.76 3.94
N ALA A 21 -7.92 12.76 5.19
CA ALA A 21 -8.63 13.36 6.32
C ALA A 21 -8.75 14.89 6.18
N ALA A 22 -7.74 15.55 5.63
CA ALA A 22 -7.77 16.98 5.37
C ALA A 22 -8.79 17.32 4.27
N LEU A 23 -8.83 16.54 3.18
CA LEU A 23 -9.81 16.69 2.09
C LEU A 23 -11.25 16.54 2.61
N LEU A 24 -11.53 15.49 3.41
CA LEU A 24 -12.84 15.28 4.03
C LEU A 24 -13.24 16.43 4.97
N LYS A 25 -12.29 16.96 5.74
CA LYS A 25 -12.54 18.11 6.62
C LYS A 25 -12.76 19.41 5.84
N LEU A 26 -12.08 19.60 4.73
CA LEU A 26 -12.23 20.77 3.87
C LEU A 26 -13.58 20.76 3.13
N GLN A 27 -14.03 19.58 2.69
CA GLN A 27 -15.37 19.39 2.12
C GLN A 27 -16.48 19.76 3.12
N ASN A 28 -16.31 19.39 4.40
CA ASN A 28 -17.31 19.67 5.45
C ASN A 28 -17.18 21.06 6.10
N LYS A 29 -16.00 21.69 6.07
CA LYS A 29 -15.74 23.02 6.64
C LYS A 29 -14.89 23.85 5.68
N LYS A 30 -15.57 24.62 4.81
CA LYS A 30 -14.99 25.41 3.72
C LYS A 30 -13.89 26.42 4.12
N GLU A 31 -13.72 26.78 5.40
CA GLU A 31 -12.91 27.97 5.78
C GLU A 31 -11.91 27.78 6.93
N LYS A 32 -11.53 26.56 7.31
CA LYS A 32 -10.44 26.39 8.29
C LYS A 32 -9.12 26.03 7.61
N LYS A 33 -8.09 26.88 7.84
CA LYS A 33 -6.68 26.53 7.63
C LYS A 33 -6.37 25.25 8.43
N LEU A 34 -6.41 24.10 7.77
CA LEU A 34 -6.09 22.81 8.38
C LEU A 34 -4.57 22.65 8.42
N ASN A 35 -4.04 22.39 9.61
CA ASN A 35 -2.62 22.11 9.77
C ASN A 35 -2.37 20.63 9.46
N LEU A 36 -1.92 20.35 8.23
CA LEU A 36 -1.68 19.00 7.74
C LEU A 36 -0.64 18.25 8.60
N SER A 37 0.39 18.95 9.07
CA SER A 37 1.45 18.38 9.92
C SER A 37 0.90 17.83 11.24
N LYS A 38 -0.10 18.48 11.84
CA LYS A 38 -0.75 17.97 13.06
C LYS A 38 -1.55 16.70 12.81
N ILE A 39 -2.23 16.62 11.66
CA ILE A 39 -3.02 15.45 11.28
C ILE A 39 -2.09 14.27 10.98
N TYR A 40 -1.02 14.53 10.22
CA TYR A 40 0.05 13.55 9.97
C TYR A 40 0.64 13.00 11.27
N TYR A 41 1.02 13.88 12.20
CA TYR A 41 1.60 13.48 13.48
C TYR A 41 0.64 12.58 14.29
N ALA A 42 -0.66 12.89 14.28
CA ALA A 42 -1.67 12.09 14.95
C ALA A 42 -1.81 10.68 14.35
N PHE A 43 -1.76 10.54 13.02
CA PHE A 43 -1.81 9.23 12.37
C PHE A 43 -0.55 8.41 12.61
N LEU A 44 0.63 9.03 12.49
CA LEU A 44 1.91 8.35 12.70
C LEU A 44 2.01 7.78 14.12
N TRP A 45 1.78 8.62 15.12
CA TRP A 45 1.81 8.17 16.51
C TRP A 45 0.67 7.23 16.85
N GLY A 46 -0.50 7.40 16.24
CA GLY A 46 -1.61 6.46 16.38
C GLY A 46 -1.23 5.05 15.92
N GLN A 47 -0.58 4.91 14.76
CA GLN A 47 -0.10 3.62 14.25
C GLN A 47 0.96 2.98 15.17
N ILE A 48 1.93 3.78 15.66
CA ILE A 48 2.98 3.31 16.57
C ILE A 48 2.39 2.85 17.90
N ILE A 49 1.54 3.67 18.53
CA ILE A 49 0.88 3.36 19.80
C ILE A 49 0.02 2.11 19.66
N PHE A 50 -0.74 2.00 18.56
CA PHE A 50 -1.53 0.80 18.27
C PHE A 50 -0.66 -0.47 18.21
N GLY A 51 0.49 -0.40 17.53
CA GLY A 51 1.46 -1.51 17.51
C GLY A 51 1.99 -1.87 18.90
N ILE A 52 2.31 -0.87 19.73
CA ILE A 52 2.78 -1.09 21.11
C ILE A 52 1.68 -1.77 21.95
N ILE A 53 0.43 -1.31 21.86
CA ILE A 53 -0.69 -1.89 22.59
C ILE A 53 -0.87 -3.37 22.23
N LEU A 54 -0.81 -3.72 20.94
CA LEU A 54 -0.92 -5.12 20.51
C LEU A 54 0.19 -6.00 21.12
N LEU A 55 1.43 -5.49 21.18
CA LEU A 55 2.55 -6.20 21.79
C LEU A 55 2.36 -6.37 23.31
N LEU A 56 1.87 -5.34 24.00
CA LEU A 56 1.59 -5.41 25.45
C LEU A 56 0.47 -6.40 25.80
N LEU A 57 -0.47 -6.62 24.88
CA LEU A 57 -1.55 -7.60 25.02
C LEU A 57 -1.10 -9.04 24.69
N ASN A 58 0.21 -9.29 24.54
CA ASN A 58 0.79 -10.61 24.21
C ASN A 58 0.27 -11.22 22.89
N PHE A 59 -0.15 -10.39 21.92
CA PHE A 59 -0.40 -10.84 20.54
C PHE A 59 0.92 -11.05 19.79
N TYR A 60 1.64 -12.12 20.12
CA TYR A 60 2.96 -12.41 19.56
C TYR A 60 2.92 -12.97 18.14
N GLU A 61 1.91 -13.79 17.83
CA GLU A 61 1.73 -14.39 16.52
C GLU A 61 0.29 -14.23 16.07
N PRO A 62 -0.14 -13.02 15.67
CA PRO A 62 -1.45 -12.87 15.08
C PRO A 62 -1.36 -13.43 13.66
N LYS A 63 -1.34 -14.76 13.53
CA LYS A 63 -1.22 -15.49 12.25
C LYS A 63 -2.24 -14.97 11.25
N GLN A 64 -3.43 -14.63 11.74
CA GLN A 64 -4.47 -13.96 10.97
C GLN A 64 -4.04 -12.59 10.42
N LEU A 65 -3.42 -11.71 11.22
CA LEU A 65 -2.91 -10.41 10.75
C LEU A 65 -1.81 -10.60 9.69
N ILE A 66 -0.91 -11.57 9.91
CA ILE A 66 0.19 -11.84 8.97
C ILE A 66 -0.36 -12.36 7.65
N THR A 67 -1.31 -13.30 7.70
CA THR A 67 -1.99 -13.84 6.52
C THR A 67 -2.79 -12.77 5.79
N VAL A 68 -3.62 -12.00 6.50
CA VAL A 68 -4.41 -10.92 5.90
C VAL A 68 -3.48 -9.86 5.30
N GLY A 69 -2.39 -9.51 5.98
CA GLY A 69 -1.36 -8.62 5.45
C GLY A 69 -0.70 -9.17 4.18
N ALA A 70 -0.40 -10.48 4.13
CA ALA A 70 0.14 -11.12 2.94
C ALA A 70 -0.86 -11.11 1.76
N ILE A 71 -2.14 -11.39 2.02
CA ILE A 71 -3.21 -11.34 1.00
C ILE A 71 -3.38 -9.92 0.46
N ILE A 72 -3.49 -8.92 1.34
CA ILE A 72 -3.61 -7.51 0.95
C ILE A 72 -2.39 -7.06 0.15
N ASN A 73 -1.18 -7.46 0.56
CA ASN A 73 0.04 -7.12 -0.17
C ASN A 73 0.10 -7.78 -1.54
N ALA A 74 -0.30 -9.05 -1.67
CA ALA A 74 -0.38 -9.74 -2.96
C ALA A 74 -1.38 -9.07 -3.91
N LEU A 75 -2.56 -8.68 -3.40
CA LEU A 75 -3.56 -7.92 -4.16
C LEU A 75 -3.04 -6.55 -4.58
N ALA A 76 -2.36 -5.82 -3.68
CA ALA A 76 -1.76 -4.53 -3.98
C ALA A 76 -0.72 -4.64 -5.10
N MET A 77 0.13 -5.67 -5.07
CA MET A 77 1.13 -5.92 -6.13
C MET A 77 0.49 -6.27 -7.48
N PHE A 78 -0.58 -7.06 -7.49
CA PHE A 78 -1.35 -7.36 -8.70
C PHE A 78 -1.94 -6.11 -9.35
N VAL A 79 -2.59 -5.25 -8.56
CA VAL A 79 -3.15 -3.98 -9.04
C VAL A 79 -2.04 -3.04 -9.50
N HIS A 80 -0.97 -2.90 -8.70
CA HIS A 80 0.18 -2.03 -9.01
C HIS A 80 0.81 -2.38 -10.35
N ILE A 81 1.15 -3.65 -10.58
CA ILE A 81 1.82 -4.05 -11.82
C ILE A 81 0.88 -4.01 -13.03
N GLY A 82 -0.43 -4.22 -12.83
CA GLY A 82 -1.46 -3.97 -13.84
C GLY A 82 -1.46 -2.51 -14.31
N PHE A 83 -1.49 -1.56 -13.38
CA PHE A 83 -1.43 -0.13 -13.70
C PHE A 83 -0.11 0.29 -14.33
N VAL A 84 1.03 -0.22 -13.84
CA VAL A 84 2.34 0.07 -14.42
C VAL A 84 2.42 -0.42 -15.87
N ASN A 85 1.91 -1.63 -16.15
CA ASN A 85 1.90 -2.16 -17.52
C ASN A 85 0.99 -1.34 -18.44
N LEU A 86 -0.21 -0.96 -17.98
CA LEU A 86 -1.11 -0.06 -18.72
C LEU A 86 -0.47 1.31 -18.96
N GLY A 87 0.22 1.86 -17.95
CA GLY A 87 0.92 3.13 -18.03
C GLY A 87 2.04 3.11 -19.06
N ASN A 88 2.84 2.04 -19.05
CA ASN A 88 3.90 1.80 -20.02
C ASN A 88 3.42 1.77 -21.48
N TRP A 89 2.14 1.45 -21.71
CA TRP A 89 1.56 1.38 -23.06
C TRP A 89 0.84 2.66 -23.47
N LYS A 90 0.06 3.26 -22.56
CA LYS A 90 -0.81 4.40 -22.87
C LYS A 90 -0.16 5.76 -22.67
N LEU A 91 0.70 5.93 -21.64
CA LEU A 91 1.23 7.24 -21.26
C LEU A 91 2.62 7.53 -21.83
N LEU A 92 3.44 6.50 -22.09
CA LEU A 92 4.82 6.73 -22.53
C LEU A 92 4.91 6.95 -24.06
N PRO A 93 5.67 7.99 -24.48
CA PRO A 93 6.01 8.19 -25.88
C PRO A 93 6.81 6.99 -26.42
N PRO A 94 6.68 6.67 -27.71
CA PRO A 94 7.21 5.43 -28.29
C PRO A 94 8.73 5.23 -28.10
N SER A 95 9.49 6.31 -27.92
CA SER A 95 10.95 6.28 -27.67
C SER A 95 11.35 5.82 -26.27
N THR A 96 10.49 5.95 -25.26
CA THR A 96 10.80 5.55 -23.86
C THR A 96 10.10 4.26 -23.46
N ARG A 97 9.34 3.65 -24.37
CA ARG A 97 8.62 2.41 -24.08
C ARG A 97 9.60 1.28 -23.76
N PRO A 98 9.28 0.43 -22.77
CA PRO A 98 10.11 -0.75 -22.49
C PRO A 98 10.18 -1.66 -23.72
N GLY A 99 11.38 -2.15 -23.99
CA GLY A 99 11.64 -3.12 -25.07
C GLY A 99 10.88 -4.43 -24.85
N TRP A 100 10.71 -5.20 -25.93
CA TRP A 100 9.95 -6.46 -25.95
C TRP A 100 10.30 -7.44 -24.82
N PRO A 101 11.59 -7.68 -24.47
CA PRO A 101 11.94 -8.61 -23.38
C PRO A 101 11.38 -8.17 -22.02
N ARG A 102 11.44 -6.87 -21.71
CA ARG A 102 10.92 -6.33 -20.44
C ARG A 102 9.40 -6.47 -20.36
N ARG A 103 8.70 -6.38 -21.48
CA ARG A 103 7.24 -6.56 -21.53
C ARG A 103 6.84 -8.00 -21.20
N ILE A 104 7.53 -8.98 -21.77
CA ILE A 104 7.27 -10.40 -21.48
C ILE A 104 7.51 -10.68 -20.00
N ILE A 105 8.63 -10.20 -19.46
CA ILE A 105 8.96 -10.38 -18.04
C ILE A 105 7.88 -9.75 -17.14
N MET A 106 7.43 -8.52 -17.41
CA MET A 106 6.36 -7.91 -16.61
C MET A 106 5.04 -8.69 -16.70
N LEU A 107 4.71 -9.25 -17.86
CA LEU A 107 3.51 -10.04 -18.05
C LEU A 107 3.58 -11.37 -17.28
N ILE A 108 4.75 -12.03 -17.27
CA ILE A 108 5.00 -13.22 -16.45
C ILE A 108 4.84 -12.87 -14.96
N ILE A 109 5.46 -11.78 -14.49
CA ILE A 109 5.36 -11.35 -13.09
C ILE A 109 3.90 -11.06 -12.71
N PHE A 110 3.15 -10.37 -13.59
CA PHE A 110 1.72 -10.12 -13.38
C PHE A 110 0.92 -11.42 -13.23
N LEU A 111 1.15 -12.41 -14.11
CA LEU A 111 0.48 -13.71 -14.04
C LEU A 111 0.86 -14.50 -12.78
N LEU A 112 2.11 -14.44 -12.34
CA LEU A 112 2.55 -15.09 -11.10
C LEU A 112 1.86 -14.46 -9.88
N PHE A 113 1.82 -13.13 -9.78
CA PHE A 113 1.10 -12.46 -8.69
C PHE A 113 -0.42 -12.75 -8.73
N ALA A 114 -1.01 -12.80 -9.92
CA ALA A 114 -2.42 -13.17 -10.08
C ALA A 114 -2.70 -14.60 -9.64
N GLY A 115 -1.88 -15.56 -10.10
CA GLY A 115 -2.01 -16.98 -9.80
C GLY A 115 -1.78 -17.29 -8.33
N PHE A 116 -0.63 -16.87 -7.78
CA PHE A 116 -0.33 -17.10 -6.36
C PHE A 116 -1.24 -16.30 -5.43
N GLY A 117 -1.62 -15.08 -5.79
CA GLY A 117 -2.61 -14.31 -5.05
C GLY A 117 -3.97 -15.01 -5.01
N GLY A 118 -4.44 -15.51 -6.16
CA GLY A 118 -5.68 -16.29 -6.26
C GLY A 118 -5.64 -17.59 -5.44
N ILE A 119 -4.55 -18.35 -5.53
CA ILE A 119 -4.34 -19.56 -4.72
C ILE A 119 -4.35 -19.23 -3.23
N THR A 120 -3.68 -18.15 -2.83
CA THR A 120 -3.63 -17.73 -1.42
C THR A 120 -5.02 -17.37 -0.91
N ILE A 121 -5.80 -16.62 -1.71
CA ILE A 121 -7.19 -16.29 -1.35
C ILE A 121 -8.03 -17.56 -1.22
N PHE A 122 -7.96 -18.48 -2.18
CA PHE A 122 -8.74 -19.72 -2.19
C PHE A 122 -8.35 -20.68 -1.05
N SER A 123 -7.10 -20.65 -0.61
CA SER A 123 -6.61 -21.48 0.51
C SER A 123 -7.08 -20.99 1.88
N TYR A 124 -7.42 -19.70 2.00
CA TYR A 124 -7.78 -19.06 3.27
C TYR A 124 -9.26 -18.63 3.38
N LEU A 125 -10.03 -18.72 2.29
CA LEU A 125 -11.50 -18.62 2.28
C LEU A 125 -12.12 -19.99 2.56
#